data_AF-A0A7D5ZQZ7-F1
#
_entry.id   AF-A0A7D5ZQZ7-F1
#
_cell.length_a   1.000
_cell.length_b   1.000
_cell.length_c   1.000
_cell.angle_alpha   90.00
_cell.angle_beta   90.00
_cell.angle_gamma   90.00
#
_symmetry.space_group_name_H-M   'P 1'
#
loop_
_entity.id
_entity.type
_entity.pdbx_description
1 polymer ?
#
loop_
_entity_poly.entity_id
_entity_poly.type
_entity_poly.pdbx_seq_one_letter_code
_entity_poly.pdbx_strand_id
1 'polypeptide(L)'
;MTTTSDLIQRATTLLRPADIPARDLTKADTLARIATAQALNTLATRDTTPQPTEPWPTGVTARFLTRAAILTGNNTATVDIHDDTSRSHARCTSCGWTKSNGIAYRSEVIEWAQDHATQCTALPQPTTV
;
A
#
# COMPACT_ATOMS: atom_id res chain seq x y z
N MET A 1 22.59 42.56 9.98
CA MET A 1 21.98 41.60 9.03
C MET A 1 22.86 40.37 9.05
N THR A 2 22.42 39.36 9.80
CA THR A 2 23.21 38.17 10.13
C THR A 2 22.43 36.99 9.58
N THR A 3 23.02 36.31 8.61
CA THR A 3 22.42 35.22 7.84
C THR A 3 22.16 34.00 8.71
N THR A 4 21.04 33.32 8.45
CA THR A 4 20.52 32.11 9.12
C THR A 4 21.51 30.91 9.13
N SER A 5 22.63 31.01 8.43
CA SER A 5 23.69 29.99 8.37
C SER A 5 24.59 29.90 9.61
N ASP A 6 24.62 30.92 10.47
CA ASP A 6 25.51 30.95 11.66
C ASP A 6 24.99 30.15 12.87
N LEU A 7 23.73 29.69 12.85
CA LEU A 7 23.12 28.94 13.96
C LEU A 7 23.34 27.42 13.87
N ILE A 8 23.79 26.90 12.72
CA ILE A 8 23.99 25.45 12.52
C ILE A 8 25.41 25.02 12.92
N GLN A 9 26.38 25.94 12.96
CA GLN A 9 27.79 25.61 13.27
C GLN A 9 28.15 25.55 14.76
N ARG A 10 27.20 25.75 15.68
CA ARG A 10 27.45 25.69 17.14
C ARG A 10 26.88 24.46 17.86
N ALA A 11 26.30 23.51 17.14
CA ALA A 11 25.78 22.26 17.72
C ALA A 11 26.71 21.04 17.55
N THR A 12 27.91 21.22 16.99
CA THR A 12 28.85 20.11 16.66
C THR A 12 29.99 20.00 17.66
N THR A 13 29.76 20.33 18.93
CA THR A 13 30.72 20.09 20.01
C THR A 13 29.95 19.65 21.24
N LEU A 14 29.72 18.33 21.37
CA LEU A 14 29.50 17.56 22.61
C LEU A 14 28.69 16.27 22.33
N LEU A 15 29.13 15.46 21.38
CA LEU A 15 28.80 14.02 21.35
C LEU A 15 30.12 13.28 21.14
N ARG A 16 30.94 13.24 22.19
CA ARG A 16 31.89 12.14 22.33
C ARG A 16 31.05 10.85 22.38
N PRO A 17 31.44 9.77 21.69
CA PRO A 17 30.89 8.46 21.99
C PRO A 17 31.29 8.17 23.44
N ALA A 18 30.39 8.44 24.38
CA ALA A 18 30.48 7.85 25.69
C ALA A 18 30.45 6.34 25.46
N ASP A 19 31.45 5.66 26.01
CA ASP A 19 31.56 4.22 26.08
C ASP A 19 30.18 3.62 26.34
N ILE A 20 29.56 3.05 25.31
CA ILE A 20 28.46 2.12 25.51
C ILE A 20 29.17 0.89 26.06
N PRO A 21 29.06 0.55 27.37
CA PRO A 21 29.62 -0.69 27.83
C PRO A 21 28.97 -1.79 27.00
N ALA A 22 29.79 -2.67 26.42
CA ALA A 22 29.30 -3.92 25.87
C ALA A 22 28.57 -4.62 27.02
N ARG A 23 27.23 -4.48 27.05
CA ARG A 23 26.40 -5.15 28.04
C ARG A 23 26.61 -6.63 27.76
N ASP A 24 27.20 -7.35 28.70
CA ASP A 24 27.22 -8.81 28.71
C ASP A 24 25.76 -9.27 28.68
N LEU A 25 25.26 -9.53 27.47
CA LEU A 25 23.92 -10.03 27.26
C LEU A 25 23.90 -11.42 27.85
N THR A 26 23.12 -11.58 28.93
CA THR A 26 22.96 -12.90 29.51
C THR A 26 22.27 -13.81 28.49
N LYS A 27 22.44 -15.12 28.67
CA LYS A 27 21.71 -16.11 27.86
C LYS A 27 20.19 -15.86 27.91
N ALA A 28 19.67 -15.37 29.04
CA ALA A 28 18.25 -15.03 29.20
C ALA A 28 17.85 -13.82 28.34
N ASP A 29 18.67 -12.76 28.27
CA ASP A 29 18.40 -11.59 27.44
C ASP A 29 18.41 -11.92 25.95
N THR A 30 19.34 -12.79 25.55
CA THR A 30 19.41 -13.28 24.16
C THR A 30 18.15 -14.06 23.79
N LEU A 31 17.69 -14.95 24.66
CA LEU A 31 16.48 -15.73 24.44
C LEU A 31 15.21 -14.86 24.39
N ALA A 32 15.10 -13.85 25.27
CA ALA A 32 13.97 -12.92 25.26
C ALA A 32 13.89 -12.09 23.96
N ARG A 33 15.04 -11.67 23.42
CA ARG A 33 15.10 -10.96 22.14
C ARG A 33 14.75 -11.86 20.96
N ILE A 34 15.21 -13.12 20.97
CA ILE A 34 14.82 -14.11 19.95
C ILE A 34 13.31 -14.36 19.98
N ALA A 35 12.73 -14.55 21.17
CA ALA A 35 11.28 -14.75 21.32
C ALA A 35 10.47 -13.53 20.82
N THR A 36 10.96 -12.32 21.10
CA THR A 36 10.34 -11.07 20.63
C THR A 36 10.43 -10.95 19.10
N ALA A 37 11.59 -11.26 18.51
CA ALA A 37 11.78 -11.25 17.05
C ALA A 37 10.88 -12.30 16.37
N GLN A 38 10.72 -13.48 16.97
CA GLN A 38 9.82 -14.52 16.47
C GLN A 38 8.35 -14.11 16.57
N ALA A 39 7.94 -13.45 17.65
CA ALA A 39 6.58 -12.92 17.78
C ALA A 39 6.29 -11.82 16.74
N LEU A 40 7.24 -10.93 16.48
CA LEU A 40 7.12 -9.90 15.43
C LEU A 40 7.05 -10.53 14.03
N ASN A 41 7.85 -11.57 13.75
CA ASN A 41 7.78 -12.30 12.49
C ASN A 41 6.45 -13.06 12.31
N THR A 42 5.89 -13.55 13.42
CA THR A 42 4.56 -14.21 13.44
C THR A 42 3.44 -13.22 13.18
N LEU A 43 3.56 -11.96 13.61
CA LEU A 43 2.60 -10.91 13.28
C LEU A 43 2.76 -10.42 11.84
N ALA A 44 3.99 -10.31 11.33
CA ALA A 44 4.26 -9.94 9.94
C ALA A 44 3.74 -10.97 8.92
N THR A 45 3.72 -12.25 9.29
CA THR A 45 3.22 -13.34 8.43
C THR A 45 1.70 -13.49 8.44
N ARG A 46 0.99 -12.85 9.38
CA ARG A 46 -0.50 -12.84 9.36
C ARG A 46 -1.09 -11.85 8.37
N ASP A 47 -0.29 -10.91 7.88
CA ASP A 47 -0.69 -9.91 6.88
C ASP A 47 -0.25 -10.30 5.46
N THR A 48 0.06 -11.59 5.26
CA THR A 48 0.29 -12.13 3.92
C THR A 48 -1.05 -12.63 3.37
N THR A 49 -2.02 -11.72 3.22
CA THR A 49 -3.17 -12.00 2.36
C THR A 49 -2.57 -12.38 1.00
N PRO A 50 -2.85 -13.57 0.44
CA PRO A 50 -2.21 -14.00 -0.80
C PRO A 50 -2.44 -12.93 -1.86
N GLN A 51 -1.35 -12.30 -2.31
CA GLN A 51 -1.40 -11.43 -3.48
C GLN A 51 -1.96 -12.27 -4.63
N PRO A 52 -3.01 -11.83 -5.33
CA PRO A 52 -3.51 -12.53 -6.50
C PRO A 52 -2.36 -12.76 -7.47
N THR A 53 -1.98 -14.02 -7.69
CA THR A 53 -0.93 -14.42 -8.63
C THR A 53 -1.42 -14.49 -10.07
N GLU A 54 -2.71 -14.25 -10.30
CA GLU A 54 -3.28 -14.18 -11.63
C GLU A 54 -2.77 -12.93 -12.37
N PRO A 55 -2.28 -13.07 -13.62
CA PRO A 55 -1.87 -11.92 -14.41
C PRO A 55 -3.03 -10.94 -14.55
N TRP A 56 -2.72 -9.65 -14.50
CA TRP A 56 -3.74 -8.62 -14.75
C TRP A 56 -4.32 -8.79 -16.16
N PRO A 57 -5.62 -8.53 -16.36
CA PRO A 57 -6.22 -8.53 -17.68
C PRO A 57 -5.48 -7.60 -18.63
N THR A 58 -5.45 -7.98 -19.90
CA THR A 58 -4.78 -7.20 -20.94
C THR A 58 -5.32 -5.77 -20.99
N GLY A 59 -4.41 -4.79 -21.02
CA GLY A 59 -4.76 -3.36 -21.11
C GLY A 59 -5.08 -2.68 -19.79
N VAL A 60 -5.10 -3.41 -18.67
CA VAL A 60 -5.23 -2.79 -17.33
C VAL A 60 -3.91 -2.11 -16.95
N THR A 61 -3.95 -0.81 -16.70
CA THR A 61 -2.77 -0.01 -16.29
C THR A 61 -2.76 0.32 -14.81
N ALA A 62 -3.92 0.22 -14.13
CA ALA A 62 -4.04 0.29 -12.68
C ALA A 62 -5.28 -0.49 -12.21
N ARG A 63 -5.22 -1.03 -11.00
CA ARG A 63 -6.29 -1.83 -10.39
C ARG A 63 -6.41 -1.53 -8.90
N PHE A 64 -7.63 -1.33 -8.43
CA PHE A 64 -7.95 -1.10 -7.02
C PHE A 64 -8.94 -2.16 -6.51
N LEU A 65 -8.67 -2.73 -5.34
CA LEU A 65 -9.62 -3.61 -4.66
C LEU A 65 -10.78 -2.78 -4.12
N THR A 66 -12.01 -3.23 -4.36
CA THR A 66 -13.18 -2.60 -3.75
C THR A 66 -13.26 -2.91 -2.26
N ARG A 67 -14.02 -2.11 -1.51
CA ARG A 67 -14.34 -2.42 -0.11
C ARG A 67 -15.01 -3.79 0.04
N ALA A 68 -15.87 -4.18 -0.89
CA ALA A 68 -16.44 -5.52 -0.94
C ALA A 68 -15.36 -6.62 -1.02
N ALA A 69 -14.34 -6.45 -1.87
CA ALA A 69 -13.22 -7.39 -1.97
C ALA A 69 -12.50 -7.55 -0.63
N ILE A 70 -12.18 -6.42 0.02
CA ILE A 70 -11.47 -6.41 1.30
C ILE A 70 -12.30 -7.12 2.39
N LEU A 71 -13.60 -6.82 2.47
CA LEU A 71 -14.48 -7.39 3.50
C LEU A 71 -14.73 -8.90 3.32
N THR A 72 -14.75 -9.38 2.08
CA THR A 72 -15.11 -10.78 1.77
C THR A 72 -13.92 -11.67 1.44
N GLY A 73 -12.74 -11.08 1.22
CA GLY A 73 -11.59 -11.76 0.63
C GLY A 73 -11.76 -12.11 -0.85
N ASN A 74 -12.85 -11.67 -1.50
CA ASN A 74 -13.08 -11.92 -2.92
C ASN A 74 -12.33 -10.89 -3.78
N ASN A 75 -11.11 -11.23 -4.19
CA ASN A 75 -10.24 -10.35 -4.96
C ASN A 75 -10.66 -10.12 -6.44
N THR A 76 -11.81 -10.64 -6.87
CA THR A 76 -12.38 -10.37 -8.21
C THR A 76 -13.18 -9.07 -8.28
N ALA A 77 -13.55 -8.51 -7.13
CA ALA A 77 -14.31 -7.27 -7.00
C ALA A 77 -13.37 -6.04 -7.08
N THR A 78 -13.07 -5.59 -8.29
CA THR A 78 -12.05 -4.54 -8.55
C THR A 78 -12.62 -3.33 -9.28
N VAL A 79 -11.85 -2.25 -9.25
CA VAL A 79 -11.96 -1.13 -10.18
C VAL A 79 -10.70 -1.12 -11.03
N ASP A 80 -10.86 -1.33 -12.33
CA ASP A 80 -9.77 -1.43 -13.29
C ASP A 80 -9.72 -0.19 -14.16
N ILE A 81 -8.51 0.30 -14.40
CA ILE A 81 -8.25 1.41 -15.33
C ILE A 81 -7.61 0.85 -16.59
N HIS A 82 -8.18 1.24 -17.74
CA HIS A 82 -7.65 0.98 -19.07
C HIS A 82 -7.34 2.31 -19.74
N ASP A 83 -6.19 2.39 -20.39
CA ASP A 83 -5.80 3.56 -21.17
C ASP A 83 -5.82 3.19 -22.66
N ASP A 84 -6.44 4.04 -23.47
CA ASP A 84 -6.31 4.02 -24.93
C ASP A 84 -5.45 5.19 -25.41
N THR A 85 -5.40 5.41 -26.73
CA THR A 85 -4.57 6.46 -27.34
C THR A 85 -4.97 7.89 -26.93
N SER A 86 -6.19 8.09 -26.44
CA SER A 86 -6.79 9.41 -26.23
C SER A 86 -7.46 9.58 -24.87
N ARG A 87 -7.79 8.50 -24.18
CA ARG A 87 -8.61 8.50 -22.96
C ARG A 87 -8.12 7.48 -21.94
N SER A 88 -8.44 7.77 -20.68
CA SER A 88 -8.33 6.83 -19.57
C SER A 88 -9.74 6.48 -19.09
N HIS A 89 -9.99 5.19 -18.85
CA HIS A 89 -11.31 4.64 -18.51
C HIS A 89 -11.22 3.81 -17.23
N ALA A 90 -12.00 4.16 -16.22
CA ALA A 90 -12.18 3.36 -15.01
C ALA A 90 -13.49 2.56 -15.09
N ARG A 91 -13.46 1.29 -14.69
CA ARG A 91 -14.63 0.40 -14.63
C ARG A 91 -14.60 -0.45 -13.37
N CYS A 92 -15.70 -0.48 -12.63
CA CYS A 92 -15.90 -1.43 -11.53
C CYS A 92 -16.47 -2.76 -12.07
N THR A 93 -15.80 -3.87 -11.76
CA THR A 93 -16.25 -5.22 -12.15
C THR A 93 -17.47 -5.68 -11.36
N SER A 94 -17.69 -5.15 -10.15
CA SER A 94 -18.79 -5.55 -9.28
C SER A 94 -20.14 -4.91 -9.63
N CYS A 95 -20.18 -3.58 -9.77
CA CYS A 95 -21.43 -2.83 -9.92
C CYS A 95 -21.63 -2.23 -11.33
N GLY A 96 -20.65 -2.36 -12.22
CA GLY A 96 -20.70 -1.78 -13.56
C GLY A 96 -20.52 -0.26 -13.63
N TRP A 97 -20.16 0.39 -12.53
CA TRP A 97 -19.81 1.82 -12.53
C TRP A 97 -18.67 2.09 -13.50
N THR A 98 -18.78 3.18 -14.26
CA THR A 98 -17.75 3.61 -15.23
C THR A 98 -17.56 5.12 -15.21
N LYS A 99 -16.31 5.55 -15.43
CA LYS A 99 -15.92 6.95 -15.67
C LYS A 99 -14.79 6.98 -16.69
N SER A 100 -14.70 8.05 -17.48
CA SER A 100 -13.56 8.27 -18.35
C SER A 100 -13.26 9.75 -18.53
N ASN A 101 -12.00 10.07 -18.81
CA ASN A 101 -11.56 11.41 -19.19
C ASN A 101 -10.46 11.32 -20.26
N GLY A 102 -10.08 12.44 -20.87
CA GLY A 102 -8.94 12.50 -21.79
C GLY A 102 -7.64 12.06 -21.10
N ILE A 103 -6.70 11.50 -21.86
CA ILE A 103 -5.46 10.92 -21.31
C ILE A 103 -4.63 11.92 -20.49
N ALA A 104 -4.68 13.22 -20.84
CA ALA A 104 -4.04 14.30 -20.08
C ALA A 104 -4.58 14.45 -18.65
N TYR A 105 -5.80 13.95 -18.37
CA TYR A 105 -6.46 13.99 -17.07
C TYR A 105 -6.49 12.61 -16.39
N ARG A 106 -5.56 11.70 -16.74
CA ARG A 106 -5.48 10.36 -16.16
C ARG A 106 -5.43 10.34 -14.63
N SER A 107 -4.80 11.34 -14.01
CA SER A 107 -4.75 11.44 -12.54
C SER A 107 -6.14 11.56 -11.90
N GLU A 108 -7.07 12.27 -12.54
CA GLU A 108 -8.44 12.42 -12.07
C GLU A 108 -9.21 11.10 -12.19
N VAL A 109 -8.98 10.34 -13.27
CA VAL A 109 -9.56 8.99 -13.44
C VAL A 109 -9.06 8.03 -12.36
N ILE A 110 -7.78 8.14 -11.96
CA ILE A 110 -7.24 7.39 -10.82
C ILE A 110 -7.96 7.77 -9.52
N GLU A 111 -8.11 9.06 -9.24
CA GLU A 111 -8.78 9.55 -8.03
C GLU A 111 -10.22 9.03 -7.95
N TRP A 112 -11.00 9.15 -9.04
CA TRP A 112 -12.35 8.61 -9.11
C TRP A 112 -12.39 7.09 -8.92
N ALA A 113 -11.44 6.36 -9.50
CA ALA A 113 -11.37 4.91 -9.35
C ALA A 113 -11.06 4.50 -7.90
N GLN A 114 -10.14 5.20 -7.24
CA GLN A 114 -9.81 4.99 -5.83
C GLN A 114 -11.01 5.30 -4.93
N ASP A 115 -11.64 6.47 -5.11
CA ASP A 115 -12.81 6.87 -4.34
C ASP A 115 -13.94 5.83 -4.49
N HIS A 116 -14.26 5.44 -5.71
CA HIS A 116 -15.27 4.42 -5.95
C HIS A 116 -14.89 3.07 -5.32
N ALA A 117 -13.64 2.63 -5.44
CA ALA A 117 -13.17 1.38 -4.84
C ALA A 117 -13.35 1.38 -3.32
N THR A 118 -13.03 2.49 -2.63
CA THR A 118 -13.20 2.60 -1.17
C THR A 118 -14.65 2.55 -0.71
N GLN A 119 -15.60 2.95 -1.55
CA GLN A 119 -17.02 2.99 -1.21
C GLN A 119 -17.81 1.77 -1.69
N CYS A 120 -17.37 1.11 -2.77
CA CYS A 120 -18.13 0.05 -3.42
C CYS A 120 -18.24 -1.21 -2.54
N THR A 121 -19.48 -1.52 -2.14
CA THR A 121 -19.86 -2.72 -1.38
C THR A 121 -20.59 -3.78 -2.23
N ALA A 122 -20.72 -3.55 -3.54
CA ALA A 122 -21.35 -4.50 -4.44
C ALA A 122 -20.50 -5.78 -4.59
N LEU A 123 -21.17 -6.93 -4.57
CA LEU A 123 -20.54 -8.21 -4.91
C LEU A 123 -20.59 -8.40 -6.44
N PRO A 124 -19.54 -8.98 -7.04
CA PRO A 124 -19.54 -9.28 -8.46
C PRO A 124 -20.63 -10.29 -8.81
N GLN A 125 -21.23 -10.14 -9.98
CA GLN A 125 -22.23 -11.08 -10.47
C GLN A 125 -21.62 -12.49 -10.57
N PRO A 126 -22.32 -13.55 -10.15
CA PRO A 126 -21.89 -14.91 -10.39
C PRO A 126 -21.77 -15.14 -11.90
N THR A 127 -20.59 -15.54 -12.38
CA THR A 127 -20.45 -15.98 -13.78
C THR A 127 -21.07 -17.37 -13.88
N THR A 128 -22.26 -17.48 -14.46
CA THR A 128 -22.76 -18.77 -14.98
C THR A 128 -21.87 -19.16 -16.16
N VAL A 129 -21.05 -20.20 -15.95
CA VAL A 129 -20.22 -20.85 -16.98
C VAL A 129 -21.11 -21.71 -17.86
#